data_AF-A0A1F9P0M6-F1
#
_entry.id   AF-A0A1F9P0M6-F1
#
_cell.length_a   1.000
_cell.length_b   1.000
_cell.length_c   1.000
_cell.angle_alpha   90.00
_cell.angle_beta   90.00
_cell.angle_gamma   90.00
#
_symmetry.space_group_name_H-M   'P 1'
#
loop_
_entity.id
_entity.type
_entity.pdbx_description
1 polymer ?
#
loop_
_entity_poly.entity_id
_entity_poly.type
_entity_poly.pdbx_seq_one_letter_code
_entity_poly.pdbx_strand_id
1 'polypeptide(L)'
;MSEPYERWARRVMGEDRFRAYHRLLFTLYSAAATGAVLLYARSLPDAPLYGIDGVSRYAFHALRLSGAALLLWTPWDLLEFVGLRQWERYRQGETRAPDGNERLFTGKGYGLVRHPLYLGCSLLLAFDPDPTRNSAATAAAVIVYFYIGTFFEERRLARKFGEAYREYQRRVPRFLPLPRRRRMIYEHRKGPKGG
;
A
#
# COMPACT_ATOMS: atom_id res chain seq x y z
N MET A 1 5.65 -9.07 -17.82
CA MET A 1 6.85 -9.79 -18.27
C MET A 1 7.38 -10.51 -17.06
N SER A 2 7.27 -11.84 -17.01
CA SER A 2 7.89 -12.65 -15.96
C SER A 2 9.40 -12.70 -16.20
N GLU A 3 10.19 -12.52 -15.15
CA GLU A 3 11.65 -12.64 -15.18
C GLU A 3 12.07 -14.05 -15.64
N PRO A 4 13.23 -14.23 -16.30
CA PRO A 4 13.74 -15.55 -16.71
C PRO A 4 13.80 -16.56 -15.55
N TYR A 5 14.10 -16.08 -14.34
CA TYR A 5 14.10 -16.87 -13.11
C TYR A 5 12.72 -17.43 -12.75
N GLU A 6 11.65 -16.64 -12.86
CA GLU A 6 10.29 -17.10 -12.55
C GLU A 6 9.86 -18.24 -13.49
N ARG A 7 10.26 -18.17 -14.76
CA ARG A 7 9.96 -19.22 -15.75
C ARG A 7 10.68 -20.53 -15.43
N TRP A 8 11.90 -20.46 -14.93
CA TRP A 8 12.66 -21.64 -14.49
C TRP A 8 12.07 -22.23 -13.21
N ALA A 9 11.81 -21.40 -12.20
CA ALA A 9 11.25 -21.82 -10.92
C ALA A 9 9.87 -22.48 -11.07
N ARG A 10 9.00 -21.92 -11.92
CA ARG A 10 7.69 -22.53 -12.26
C ARG A 10 7.84 -23.89 -12.95
N ARG A 11 8.87 -24.07 -13.78
CA ARG A 11 9.14 -25.34 -14.48
C ARG A 11 9.61 -26.45 -13.53
N VAL A 12 10.43 -26.11 -12.53
CA VAL A 12 11.00 -27.08 -11.58
C VAL A 12 10.01 -27.40 -10.46
N MET A 13 9.35 -26.39 -9.89
CA MET A 13 8.47 -26.57 -8.73
C MET A 13 7.01 -26.86 -9.12
N GLY A 14 6.61 -26.62 -10.37
CA GLY A 14 5.21 -26.64 -10.77
C GLY A 14 4.48 -25.35 -10.36
N GLU A 15 3.47 -24.99 -11.14
CA GLU A 15 2.84 -23.66 -11.08
C GLU A 15 2.09 -23.41 -9.76
N ASP A 16 1.55 -24.46 -9.16
CA ASP A 16 0.75 -24.37 -7.92
C ASP A 16 1.63 -24.18 -6.68
N ARG A 17 2.75 -24.93 -6.58
CA ARG A 17 3.73 -24.74 -5.50
C ARG A 17 4.40 -23.38 -5.60
N PHE A 18 4.74 -22.93 -6.82
CA PHE A 18 5.31 -21.60 -7.01
C PHE A 18 4.35 -20.50 -6.52
N ARG A 19 3.06 -20.54 -6.90
CA ARG A 19 2.06 -19.56 -6.44
C ARG A 19 1.89 -19.55 -4.92
N ALA A 20 1.88 -20.72 -4.29
CA ALA A 20 1.68 -20.85 -2.85
C ALA A 20 2.84 -20.28 -2.02
N TYR A 21 4.08 -20.61 -2.40
CA TYR A 21 5.25 -20.31 -1.58
C TYR A 21 5.97 -19.03 -1.98
N HIS A 22 5.87 -18.58 -3.24
CA HIS A 22 6.61 -17.40 -3.70
C HIS A 22 6.33 -16.16 -2.84
N ARG A 23 5.06 -15.89 -2.52
CA ARG A 23 4.68 -14.70 -1.73
C ARG A 23 5.15 -14.80 -0.27
N LEU A 24 5.07 -15.98 0.33
CA LEU A 24 5.57 -16.22 1.69
C LEU A 24 7.09 -16.08 1.77
N LEU A 25 7.82 -16.75 0.88
CA LEU A 25 9.28 -16.71 0.85
C LEU A 25 9.79 -15.29 0.57
N PHE A 26 9.18 -14.60 -0.39
CA PHE A 26 9.49 -13.20 -0.67
C PHE A 26 9.24 -12.30 0.55
N THR A 27 8.12 -12.50 1.25
CA THR A 27 7.79 -11.72 2.45
C THR A 27 8.77 -12.00 3.59
N LEU A 28 9.14 -13.26 3.81
CA LEU A 28 10.13 -13.65 4.82
C LEU A 28 11.52 -13.06 4.50
N TYR A 29 11.97 -13.20 3.26
CA TYR A 29 13.23 -12.60 2.80
C TYR A 29 13.22 -11.07 2.98
N SER A 30 12.13 -10.41 2.56
CA SER A 30 11.99 -8.96 2.68
C SER A 30 11.98 -8.52 4.14
N ALA A 31 11.31 -9.26 5.03
CA ALA A 31 11.28 -8.99 6.46
C ALA A 31 12.67 -9.17 7.09
N ALA A 32 13.40 -10.23 6.73
CA ALA A 32 14.76 -10.46 7.20
C ALA A 32 15.73 -9.38 6.70
N ALA A 33 15.68 -9.03 5.42
CA ALA A 33 16.50 -7.98 4.83
C ALA A 33 16.20 -6.60 5.45
N THR A 34 14.92 -6.26 5.60
CA THR A 34 14.50 -5.02 6.26
C THR A 34 14.94 -5.01 7.72
N GLY A 35 14.78 -6.13 8.43
CA GLY A 35 15.25 -6.29 9.81
C GLY A 35 16.75 -6.06 9.92
N ALA A 36 17.55 -6.64 9.03
CA ALA A 36 19.00 -6.42 8.98
C ALA A 36 19.36 -4.94 8.75
N VAL A 37 18.67 -4.27 7.81
CA VAL A 37 18.86 -2.82 7.56
C VAL A 37 18.49 -1.99 8.79
N LEU A 38 17.39 -2.30 9.48
CA LEU A 38 16.98 -1.58 10.69
C LEU A 38 17.92 -1.82 11.86
N LEU A 39 18.42 -3.05 12.03
CA LEU A 39 19.42 -3.39 13.05
C LEU A 39 20.73 -2.65 12.79
N TYR A 40 21.16 -2.60 11.53
CA TYR A 40 22.32 -1.82 11.11
C TYR A 40 22.11 -0.32 11.36
N ALA A 41 20.95 0.23 11.00
CA ALA A 41 20.61 1.63 11.25
C ALA A 41 20.63 1.97 12.75
N ARG A 42 20.24 1.03 13.63
CA ARG A 42 20.33 1.19 15.09
C ARG A 42 21.75 1.07 15.65
N SER A 43 22.68 0.44 14.92
CA SER A 43 24.09 0.41 15.31
C SER A 43 24.84 1.71 14.99
N LEU A 44 24.27 2.57 14.14
CA LEU A 44 24.86 3.86 13.83
C LEU A 44 24.73 4.80 15.03
N PRO A 45 25.72 5.69 15.27
CA PRO A 45 25.59 6.75 16.25
C PRO A 45 24.30 7.53 16.03
N ASP A 46 23.54 7.74 17.09
CA ASP A 46 22.25 8.43 17.01
C ASP A 46 22.23 9.63 17.95
N ALA A 47 21.50 10.65 17.55
CA ALA A 47 21.34 11.87 18.32
C ALA A 47 19.92 12.42 18.13
N PRO A 48 19.35 13.08 19.15
CA PRO A 48 18.10 13.82 18.98
C PRO A 48 18.22 14.80 17.82
N LEU A 49 17.21 14.85 16.95
CA LEU A 49 17.15 15.82 15.86
C LEU A 49 16.50 17.12 16.35
N TYR A 50 15.33 17.00 16.98
CA TYR A 50 14.61 18.07 17.65
C TYR A 50 13.70 17.47 18.74
N GLY A 51 13.21 18.31 19.65
CA GLY A 51 12.15 17.97 20.59
C GLY A 51 11.04 19.02 20.50
N ILE A 52 9.80 18.58 20.30
CA ILE A 52 8.63 19.47 20.30
C ILE A 52 8.04 19.49 21.70
N ASP A 53 8.08 20.68 22.31
CA ASP A 53 7.56 20.92 23.65
C ASP A 53 6.24 21.69 23.63
N GLY A 54 5.60 21.76 24.81
CA GLY A 54 4.39 22.55 25.04
C GLY A 54 3.19 22.09 24.21
N VAL A 55 2.33 23.05 23.85
CA VAL A 55 1.04 22.78 23.20
C VAL A 55 1.20 22.16 21.80
N SER A 56 2.27 22.51 21.07
CA SER A 56 2.60 21.95 19.76
C SER A 56 2.81 20.44 19.79
N ARG A 57 3.25 19.87 20.93
CA ARG A 57 3.44 18.43 21.09
C ARG A 57 2.13 17.66 20.94
N TYR A 58 1.03 18.21 21.46
CA TYR A 58 -0.29 17.61 21.30
C TYR A 58 -0.76 17.62 19.85
N ALA A 59 -0.40 18.63 19.06
CA ALA A 59 -0.71 18.67 17.63
C ALA A 59 0.00 17.53 16.86
N PHE A 60 1.26 17.26 17.18
CA PHE A 60 2.01 16.13 16.61
C PHE A 60 1.37 14.78 16.97
N HIS A 61 1.03 14.57 18.25
CA HIS A 61 0.32 13.37 18.67
C HIS A 61 -1.06 13.25 18.01
N ALA A 62 -1.82 14.34 17.87
CA ALA A 62 -3.11 14.33 17.19
C ALA A 62 -2.97 13.89 15.72
N LEU A 63 -1.95 14.38 15.02
CA LEU A 63 -1.66 13.96 13.64
C LEU A 63 -1.31 12.46 13.56
N ARG A 64 -0.48 11.95 14.48
CA ARG A 64 -0.18 10.51 14.56
C ARG A 64 -1.43 9.67 14.86
N LEU A 65 -2.25 10.10 15.81
CA LEU A 65 -3.50 9.42 16.16
C LEU A 65 -4.48 9.42 14.99
N SER A 66 -4.55 10.51 14.20
CA SER A 66 -5.36 10.54 12.99
C SER A 66 -4.88 9.52 11.94
N GLY A 67 -3.56 9.34 11.81
CA GLY A 67 -2.96 8.29 10.98
C GLY A 67 -3.31 6.89 11.47
N ALA A 68 -3.18 6.63 12.76
CA ALA A 68 -3.58 5.35 13.37
C ALA A 68 -5.07 5.06 13.16
N ALA A 69 -5.94 6.05 13.40
CA ALA A 69 -7.38 5.93 13.19
C ALA A 69 -7.71 5.61 11.73
N LEU A 70 -7.03 6.25 10.76
CA LEU A 70 -7.19 5.96 9.34
C LEU A 70 -6.78 4.51 9.01
N LEU A 71 -5.68 4.01 9.57
CA LEU A 71 -5.24 2.63 9.39
C LEU A 71 -6.24 1.62 9.95
N LEU A 72 -6.76 1.85 11.16
CA LEU A 72 -7.74 0.99 11.81
C LEU A 72 -9.08 1.00 11.07
N TRP A 73 -9.47 2.14 10.50
CA TRP A 73 -10.71 2.26 9.75
C TRP A 73 -10.60 1.69 8.33
N THR A 74 -9.40 1.62 7.77
CA THR A 74 -9.16 1.06 6.44
C THR A 74 -9.20 -0.47 6.51
N PRO A 75 -10.00 -1.15 5.68
CA PRO A 75 -9.99 -2.61 5.62
C PRO A 75 -8.80 -3.06 4.76
N TRP A 76 -7.96 -3.93 5.31
CA TRP A 76 -6.83 -4.51 4.59
C TRP A 76 -6.68 -5.97 5.02
N ASP A 77 -6.31 -6.84 4.08
CA ASP A 77 -6.18 -8.28 4.34
C ASP A 77 -4.72 -8.63 4.59
N LEU A 78 -4.34 -8.67 5.87
CA LEU A 78 -2.97 -9.02 6.30
C LEU A 78 -2.56 -10.42 5.82
N LEU A 79 -3.47 -11.38 5.88
CA LEU A 79 -3.16 -12.77 5.55
C LEU A 79 -2.95 -12.95 4.04
N GLU A 80 -3.76 -12.26 3.23
CA GLU A 80 -3.54 -12.16 1.79
C GLU A 80 -2.24 -11.41 1.47
N PHE A 81 -1.92 -10.36 2.23
CA PHE A 81 -0.70 -9.56 2.05
C PHE A 81 0.57 -10.39 2.27
N VAL A 82 0.64 -11.11 3.39
CA VAL A 82 1.80 -11.91 3.82
C VAL A 82 2.01 -13.15 2.96
N GLY A 83 0.96 -13.71 2.36
CA GLY A 83 1.05 -14.98 1.62
C GLY A 83 0.33 -16.16 2.29
N LEU A 84 -0.19 -15.97 3.51
CA LEU A 84 -0.74 -17.05 4.34
C LEU A 84 -2.03 -17.63 3.74
N ARG A 85 -2.90 -16.78 3.18
CA ARG A 85 -4.11 -17.25 2.50
C ARG A 85 -3.80 -18.07 1.26
N GLN A 86 -2.78 -17.70 0.48
CA GLN A 86 -2.37 -18.44 -0.71
C GLN A 86 -1.79 -19.82 -0.34
N TRP A 87 -1.02 -19.87 0.75
CA TRP A 87 -0.51 -21.13 1.29
C TRP A 87 -1.62 -22.02 1.86
N GLU A 88 -2.57 -21.45 2.60
CA GLU A 88 -3.69 -22.20 3.16
C GLU A 88 -4.60 -22.79 2.07
N ARG A 89 -4.91 -22.01 1.02
CA ARG A 89 -5.67 -22.49 -0.15
C ARG A 89 -4.97 -23.63 -0.87
N TYR A 90 -3.64 -23.51 -1.05
CA TYR A 90 -2.85 -24.61 -1.62
C TYR A 90 -2.92 -25.87 -0.75
N ARG A 91 -2.81 -25.73 0.57
CA ARG A 91 -2.94 -26.86 1.51
C ARG A 91 -4.32 -27.53 1.46
N GLN A 92 -5.36 -26.77 1.12
CA GLN A 92 -6.74 -27.25 0.97
C GLN A 92 -7.05 -27.79 -0.44
N GLY A 93 -6.10 -27.75 -1.38
CA GLY A 93 -6.29 -28.23 -2.75
C GLY A 93 -6.95 -27.22 -3.70
N GLU A 94 -7.16 -25.98 -3.28
CA GLU A 94 -7.75 -24.92 -4.08
C GLU A 94 -6.70 -24.20 -4.93
N THR A 95 -6.34 -24.77 -6.09
CA THR A 95 -5.27 -24.27 -6.96
C THR A 95 -5.67 -23.15 -7.93
N ARG A 96 -6.98 -22.80 -7.99
CA ARG A 96 -7.55 -21.98 -9.08
C ARG A 96 -8.10 -20.61 -8.67
N ALA A 97 -7.90 -20.17 -7.44
CA ALA A 97 -8.36 -18.84 -7.03
C ALA A 97 -7.47 -17.74 -7.66
N PRO A 98 -8.04 -16.73 -8.34
CA PRO A 98 -7.25 -15.65 -8.94
C PRO A 98 -6.53 -14.81 -7.88
N ASP A 99 -5.39 -14.22 -8.27
CA ASP A 99 -4.56 -13.36 -7.40
C ASP A 99 -5.35 -12.14 -6.87
N GLY A 100 -5.77 -12.22 -5.61
CA GLY A 100 -6.42 -11.16 -4.84
C GLY A 100 -7.88 -10.85 -5.22
N ASN A 101 -8.46 -9.85 -4.56
CA ASN A 101 -9.86 -9.44 -4.78
C ASN A 101 -10.17 -9.22 -6.28
N GLU A 102 -11.19 -9.90 -6.78
CA GLU A 102 -11.72 -9.73 -8.15
C GLU A 102 -12.43 -8.38 -8.32
N ARG A 103 -12.89 -7.79 -7.22
CA ARG A 103 -13.64 -6.53 -7.21
C ARG A 103 -12.79 -5.39 -6.67
N LEU A 104 -12.85 -4.25 -7.35
CA LEU A 104 -12.23 -3.01 -6.89
C LEU A 104 -13.02 -2.48 -5.68
N PHE A 105 -12.39 -2.48 -4.51
CA PHE A 105 -12.98 -1.90 -3.29
C PHE A 105 -12.56 -0.43 -3.15
N THR A 106 -13.53 0.47 -3.02
CA THR A 106 -13.30 1.93 -2.91
C THR A 106 -13.99 2.54 -1.69
N GLY A 107 -14.33 1.73 -0.67
CA GLY A 107 -15.00 2.18 0.54
C GLY A 107 -14.06 2.56 1.69
N LYS A 108 -14.61 3.14 2.75
CA LYS A 108 -13.88 3.55 3.97
C LYS A 108 -12.68 4.46 3.64
N GLY A 109 -11.48 4.16 4.14
CA GLY A 109 -10.27 4.94 3.86
C GLY A 109 -9.96 5.11 2.37
N TYR A 110 -10.27 4.10 1.53
CA TYR A 110 -10.10 4.17 0.07
C TYR A 110 -11.07 5.16 -0.60
N GLY A 111 -12.15 5.56 0.09
CA GLY A 111 -13.03 6.63 -0.39
C GLY A 111 -12.45 8.03 -0.20
N LEU A 112 -11.56 8.21 0.79
CA LEU A 112 -10.96 9.51 1.13
C LEU A 112 -9.70 9.78 0.29
N VAL A 113 -8.81 8.79 0.25
CA VAL A 113 -7.55 8.84 -0.49
C VAL A 113 -7.29 7.46 -1.10
N ARG A 114 -6.61 7.40 -2.23
CA ARG A 114 -6.40 6.12 -2.92
C ARG A 114 -5.48 5.17 -2.19
N HIS A 115 -4.57 5.71 -1.38
CA HIS A 115 -3.55 4.97 -0.63
C HIS A 115 -3.62 5.29 0.88
N PRO A 116 -4.72 4.94 1.56
CA PRO A 116 -4.95 5.31 2.96
C PRO A 116 -3.93 4.67 3.91
N LEU A 117 -3.45 3.47 3.59
CA LEU A 117 -2.38 2.80 4.34
C LEU A 117 -1.07 3.59 4.29
N TYR A 118 -0.68 4.06 3.11
CA TYR A 118 0.54 4.83 2.96
C TYR A 118 0.44 6.19 3.65
N LEU A 119 -0.73 6.85 3.54
CA LEU A 119 -0.96 8.10 4.26
C LEU A 119 -0.90 7.88 5.78
N GLY A 120 -1.62 6.90 6.31
CA GLY A 120 -1.65 6.61 7.74
C GLY A 120 -0.27 6.29 8.31
N CYS A 121 0.51 5.43 7.63
CA CYS A 121 1.88 5.14 8.02
C CYS A 121 2.79 6.38 7.90
N SER A 122 2.63 7.20 6.86
CA SER A 122 3.41 8.44 6.71
C SER A 122 3.13 9.42 7.84
N LEU A 123 1.88 9.56 8.29
CA LEU A 123 1.53 10.41 9.43
C LEU A 123 2.16 9.91 10.73
N LEU A 124 2.16 8.59 10.95
CA LEU A 124 2.77 7.99 12.14
C LEU A 124 4.29 8.22 12.20
N LEU A 125 4.96 8.17 11.04
CA LEU A 125 6.41 8.31 10.93
C LEU A 125 6.86 9.78 10.91
N ALA A 126 6.13 10.66 10.20
CA ALA A 126 6.55 12.05 10.00
C ALA A 126 6.32 12.94 11.22
N PHE A 127 5.29 12.66 12.03
CA PHE A 127 4.89 13.52 13.14
C PHE A 127 5.36 13.00 14.50
N ASP A 128 6.53 12.37 14.54
CA ASP A 128 7.21 12.07 15.80
C ASP A 128 7.61 13.38 16.51
N PRO A 129 7.20 13.61 17.78
CA PRO A 129 7.54 14.84 18.48
C PRO A 129 9.02 14.90 18.92
N ASP A 130 9.68 13.76 19.07
CA ASP A 130 11.07 13.69 19.53
C ASP A 130 11.90 12.74 18.64
N PRO A 131 12.01 12.98 17.32
CA PRO A 131 12.73 12.09 16.45
C PRO A 131 14.24 12.21 16.69
N THR A 132 14.92 11.10 16.48
CA THR A 132 16.37 11.08 16.33
C THR A 132 16.76 11.31 14.88
N ARG A 133 18.03 11.60 14.61
CA ARG A 133 18.53 11.74 13.23
C ARG A 133 18.28 10.47 12.43
N ASN A 134 18.53 9.30 13.03
CA ASN A 134 18.34 8.03 12.37
C ASN A 134 16.86 7.71 12.15
N SER A 135 15.98 8.01 13.12
CA SER A 135 14.54 7.78 12.96
C SER A 135 13.92 8.70 11.91
N ALA A 136 14.32 9.98 11.87
CA ALA A 136 13.87 10.95 10.87
C ALA A 136 14.33 10.58 9.45
N ALA A 137 15.61 10.19 9.29
CA ALA A 137 16.13 9.75 7.99
C ALA A 137 15.43 8.48 7.51
N THR A 138 15.20 7.52 8.40
CA THR A 138 14.45 6.28 8.11
C THR A 138 13.01 6.60 7.72
N ALA A 139 12.33 7.46 8.47
CA ALA A 139 10.96 7.91 8.18
C ALA A 139 10.88 8.55 6.79
N ALA A 140 11.80 9.47 6.46
CA ALA A 140 11.87 10.12 5.15
C ALA A 140 12.07 9.09 4.02
N ALA A 141 13.01 8.15 4.18
CA ALA A 141 13.25 7.10 3.19
C ALA A 141 12.00 6.22 2.97
N VAL A 142 11.31 5.81 4.03
CA VAL A 142 10.09 5.01 3.95
C VAL A 142 8.95 5.78 3.28
N ILE A 143 8.78 7.07 3.61
CA ILE A 143 7.74 7.92 3.00
C ILE A 143 8.01 8.10 1.50
N VAL A 144 9.26 8.34 1.10
CA VAL A 144 9.66 8.41 -0.31
C VAL A 144 9.40 7.08 -1.01
N TYR A 145 9.75 5.97 -0.38
CA TYR A 145 9.47 4.63 -0.90
C TYR A 145 7.96 4.40 -1.11
N PHE A 146 7.11 4.74 -0.14
CA PHE A 146 5.65 4.67 -0.31
C PHE A 146 5.18 5.56 -1.45
N TYR A 147 5.70 6.79 -1.55
CA TYR A 147 5.33 7.70 -2.62
C TYR A 147 5.62 7.11 -4.00
N ILE A 148 6.82 6.57 -4.19
CA ILE A 148 7.23 5.89 -5.42
C ILE A 148 6.36 4.64 -5.66
N GLY A 149 6.14 3.83 -4.62
CA GLY A 149 5.32 2.62 -4.65
C GLY A 149 3.93 2.84 -5.22
N THR A 150 3.30 3.99 -4.90
CA THR A 150 1.97 4.30 -5.46
C THR A 150 1.95 4.33 -6.97
N PHE A 151 2.98 4.82 -7.66
CA PHE A 151 2.97 4.88 -9.12
C PHE A 151 2.94 3.50 -9.74
N PHE A 152 3.72 2.57 -9.18
CA PHE A 152 3.75 1.18 -9.63
C PHE A 152 2.43 0.47 -9.32
N GLU A 153 1.89 0.70 -8.13
CA GLU A 153 0.61 0.14 -7.71
C GLU A 153 -0.54 0.66 -8.57
N GLU A 154 -0.64 1.97 -8.80
CA GLU A 154 -1.68 2.55 -9.65
C GLU A 154 -1.58 2.03 -11.09
N ARG A 155 -0.37 1.86 -11.64
CA ARG A 155 -0.17 1.26 -12.97
C ARG A 155 -0.64 -0.19 -13.00
N ARG A 156 -0.39 -0.97 -11.95
CA ARG A 156 -0.86 -2.36 -11.83
C ARG A 156 -2.37 -2.43 -11.71
N LEU A 157 -2.98 -1.58 -10.88
CA LEU A 157 -4.42 -1.50 -10.68
C LEU A 157 -5.14 -1.04 -11.95
N ALA A 158 -4.59 -0.06 -12.68
CA ALA A 158 -5.13 0.38 -13.96
C ALA A 158 -5.11 -0.73 -15.02
N ARG A 159 -4.08 -1.57 -15.04
CA ARG A 159 -4.04 -2.76 -15.90
C ARG A 159 -5.05 -3.84 -15.48
N LYS A 160 -5.23 -4.04 -14.17
CA LYS A 160 -6.13 -5.07 -13.62
C LYS A 160 -7.62 -4.70 -13.78
N PHE A 161 -7.98 -3.45 -13.50
CA PHE A 161 -9.37 -3.01 -13.38
C PHE A 161 -9.82 -2.03 -14.49
N GLY A 162 -8.91 -1.62 -15.38
CA GLY A 162 -9.24 -0.82 -16.56
C GLY A 162 -9.95 0.51 -16.23
N GLU A 163 -11.05 0.77 -16.92
CA GLU A 163 -11.83 2.01 -16.79
C GLU A 163 -12.41 2.22 -15.38
N ALA A 164 -12.81 1.15 -14.68
CA ALA A 164 -13.34 1.28 -13.32
C ALA A 164 -12.33 1.95 -12.37
N TYR A 165 -11.04 1.62 -12.54
CA TYR A 165 -9.98 2.25 -11.77
C TYR A 165 -9.70 3.69 -12.21
N ARG A 166 -9.80 3.98 -13.51
CA ARG A 166 -9.64 5.36 -14.03
C ARG A 166 -10.74 6.28 -13.50
N GLU A 167 -11.97 5.80 -13.43
CA GLU A 167 -13.07 6.56 -12.83
C GLU A 167 -12.82 6.81 -11.33
N TYR A 168 -12.38 5.78 -10.60
CA TYR A 168 -11.95 5.93 -9.22
C TYR A 168 -10.80 6.96 -9.06
N GLN A 169 -9.80 6.94 -9.94
CA GLN A 169 -8.71 7.92 -9.95
C GLN A 169 -9.17 9.35 -10.23
N ARG A 170 -10.28 9.54 -10.94
CA ARG A 170 -10.88 10.87 -11.16
C ARG A 170 -11.56 11.36 -9.87
N ARG A 171 -12.27 10.48 -9.17
CA ARG A 171 -13.07 10.81 -7.97
C ARG A 171 -12.24 11.00 -6.70
N VAL A 172 -11.26 10.13 -6.46
CA VAL A 172 -10.52 10.08 -5.18
C VAL A 172 -9.08 10.55 -5.38
N PRO A 173 -8.55 11.48 -4.56
CA PRO A 173 -7.17 11.96 -4.67
C PRO A 173 -6.15 10.91 -4.21
N ARG A 174 -4.88 11.05 -4.64
CA ARG A 174 -3.85 10.05 -4.34
C ARG A 174 -3.45 10.00 -2.86
N PHE A 175 -3.13 11.16 -2.28
CA PHE A 175 -2.48 11.25 -0.97
C PHE A 175 -3.16 12.19 0.02
N LEU A 176 -3.55 13.39 -0.40
CA LEU A 176 -4.23 14.33 0.49
C LEU A 176 -5.72 14.34 0.17
N PRO A 177 -6.61 14.29 1.18
CA PRO A 177 -8.06 14.33 1.01
C PRO A 177 -8.52 15.75 0.64
N LEU A 178 -7.92 16.34 -0.39
CA LEU A 178 -8.29 17.63 -0.92
C LEU A 178 -9.50 17.47 -1.85
N PRO A 179 -10.55 18.30 -1.71
CA PRO A 179 -11.70 18.24 -2.58
C PRO A 179 -11.26 18.51 -4.02
N ARG A 180 -11.44 17.51 -4.89
CA ARG A 180 -11.25 17.71 -6.33
C ARG A 180 -12.51 18.35 -6.90
N ARG A 181 -12.36 19.49 -7.58
CA ARG A 181 -13.45 20.06 -8.40
C ARG A 181 -13.94 18.97 -9.35
N ARG A 182 -15.19 18.52 -9.17
CA ARG A 182 -15.89 17.69 -10.15
C ARG A 182 -15.87 18.42 -11.49
N ARG A 183 -15.15 17.91 -12.49
CA ARG A 183 -15.50 18.20 -13.88
C ARG A 183 -16.74 17.37 -14.19
N MET A 184 -17.91 18.00 -14.21
CA MET A 184 -19.09 17.40 -14.82
C MET A 184 -18.79 17.24 -16.31
N ILE A 185 -18.53 16.01 -16.74
CA ILE A 185 -18.56 15.67 -18.16
C ILE A 185 -20.04 15.42 -18.47
N TYR A 186 -20.68 16.36 -19.17
CA TYR A 186 -22.00 16.12 -19.75
C TYR A 186 -21.85 15.05 -20.84
N GLU A 187 -22.22 13.81 -20.56
CA GLU A 187 -22.42 12.81 -21.61
C GLU A 187 -23.74 13.10 -22.31
N HIS A 188 -23.66 13.67 -23.50
CA HIS A 188 -24.78 13.85 -24.41
C HIS A 188 -25.15 12.48 -25.00
N ARG A 189 -25.92 11.68 -24.27
CA ARG A 189 -26.52 10.46 -24.79
C ARG A 189 -27.63 10.85 -25.78
N LYS A 190 -27.29 11.03 -27.06
CA LYS A 190 -28.31 10.93 -28.12
C LYS A 190 -28.70 9.46 -28.23
N GLY A 191 -29.86 9.13 -27.67
CA GLY A 191 -30.54 7.86 -27.93
C GLY A 191 -30.96 7.76 -29.41
N PRO A 192 -31.11 6.53 -29.94
CA PRO A 192 -31.49 6.33 -31.32
C PRO A 192 -32.94 6.77 -31.50
N LYS A 193 -33.20 7.67 -32.45
CA LYS A 193 -34.55 7.83 -33.00
C LYS A 193 -34.73 6.73 -34.04
N GLY A 194 -35.56 5.75 -33.68
CA GLY A 194 -36.12 4.81 -34.63
C GLY A 194 -36.98 5.51 -35.68
N GLY A 195 -37.02 4.89 -36.85
CA GLY A 195 -37.82 5.23 -38.03
C GLY A 195 -37.51 4.17 -39.07
#